data_AF-A0A661PR09-F1
#
_entry.id   AF-A0A661PR09-F1
#
_cell.length_a   1.000
_cell.length_b   1.000
_cell.length_c   1.000
_cell.angle_alpha   90.00
_cell.angle_beta   90.00
_cell.angle_gamma   90.00
#
_symmetry.space_group_name_H-M   'P 1'
#
loop_
_entity.id
_entity.type
_entity.pdbx_description
1 polymer ?
#
loop_
_entity_poly.entity_id
_entity_poly.type
_entity_poly.pdbx_seq_one_letter_code
_entity_poly.pdbx_strand_id
1 'polypeptide(L)'
;KMASLASGGRRAVTHYQVMETLPGTTFLCLRLETGRTHQIRVHLSEASHPLVGDQVYGKKGLERQYAGDGRLVMLRNFPRQALHARLLGFVHPKSGKYLEFSAPLPGDLEELLVQLRRLERDEQR
;
A
#
# COMPACT_ATOMS: atom_id res chain seq x y z
N LYS A 1 0.42 10.58 -9.21
CA LYS A 1 1.55 11.28 -8.53
C LYS A 1 0.99 11.95 -7.28
N MET A 2 1.57 11.72 -6.10
CA MET A 2 1.19 12.40 -4.86
C MET A 2 2.37 13.17 -4.28
N ALA A 3 2.09 14.35 -3.74
CA ALA A 3 3.06 15.17 -3.03
C ALA A 3 2.36 15.82 -1.83
N SER A 4 2.99 15.78 -0.66
CA SER A 4 2.51 16.46 0.55
C SER A 4 3.50 17.55 0.96
N LEU A 5 2.95 18.72 1.25
CA LEU A 5 3.61 19.88 1.85
C LEU A 5 2.71 20.33 3.01
N ALA A 6 2.66 19.56 4.10
CA ALA A 6 2.11 20.11 5.35
C ALA A 6 2.89 21.41 5.68
N SER A 7 2.25 22.44 6.24
CA SER A 7 2.91 23.73 6.52
C SER A 7 4.20 23.52 7.33
N GLY A 8 5.37 23.77 6.72
CA GLY A 8 6.70 23.52 7.31
C GLY A 8 7.32 22.13 7.05
N GLY A 9 6.64 21.24 6.33
CA GLY A 9 7.09 19.89 6.00
C GLY A 9 8.13 19.83 4.86
N ARG A 10 9.00 18.82 4.92
CA ARG A 10 9.97 18.54 3.85
C ARG A 10 9.26 17.91 2.65
N ARG A 11 9.63 18.34 1.42
CA ARG A 11 9.12 17.76 0.17
C ARG A 11 9.19 16.22 0.19
N ALA A 12 8.05 15.59 -0.08
CA ALA A 12 7.88 14.15 -0.18
C ALA A 12 7.14 13.81 -1.47
N VAL A 13 7.67 12.88 -2.28
CA VAL A 13 7.10 12.50 -3.57
C VAL A 13 7.01 10.98 -3.70
N THR A 14 5.78 10.51 -3.92
CA THR A 14 5.46 9.10 -4.19
C THR A 14 4.75 8.99 -5.53
N HIS A 15 5.30 8.17 -6.41
CA HIS A 15 4.66 7.78 -7.67
C HIS A 15 3.89 6.48 -7.41
N TYR A 16 2.69 6.36 -7.99
CA TYR A 16 1.86 5.18 -7.85
C TYR A 16 1.31 4.77 -9.21
N GLN A 17 1.09 3.49 -9.38
CA GLN A 17 0.41 2.87 -10.50
C GLN A 17 -0.64 1.91 -9.94
N VAL A 18 -1.85 1.97 -10.47
CA VAL A 18 -2.90 0.99 -10.17
C VAL A 18 -2.56 -0.28 -10.92
N MET A 19 -2.35 -1.37 -10.18
CA MET A 19 -2.09 -2.69 -10.76
C MET A 19 -3.39 -3.47 -10.95
N GLU A 20 -4.30 -3.35 -9.99
CA GLU A 20 -5.58 -4.05 -9.99
C GLU A 20 -6.57 -3.28 -9.11
N THR A 21 -7.81 -3.15 -9.57
CA THR A 21 -8.91 -2.61 -8.77
C THR A 21 -9.69 -3.80 -8.22
N LEU A 22 -9.89 -3.83 -6.91
CA LEU A 22 -10.54 -4.93 -6.19
C LEU A 22 -11.76 -4.37 -5.44
N PRO A 23 -12.72 -5.20 -4.99
CA PRO A 23 -13.87 -4.72 -4.23
C PRO A 23 -13.46 -3.91 -2.99
N GLY A 24 -13.72 -2.60 -3.07
CA GLY A 24 -13.37 -1.58 -2.07
C GLY A 24 -11.86 -1.37 -1.82
N THR A 25 -10.98 -2.14 -2.45
CA THR A 25 -9.52 -2.07 -2.26
C THR A 25 -8.82 -1.86 -3.59
N THR A 26 -7.55 -1.47 -3.56
CA THR A 26 -6.77 -1.30 -4.79
C THR A 26 -5.37 -1.82 -4.56
N PHE A 27 -4.90 -2.67 -5.46
CA PHE A 27 -3.51 -3.12 -5.45
C PHE A 27 -2.66 -2.12 -6.22
N LEU A 28 -1.69 -1.52 -5.52
CA LEU A 28 -0.85 -0.45 -6.05
C LEU A 28 0.61 -0.87 -6.15
N CYS A 29 1.26 -0.47 -7.23
CA CYS A 29 2.72 -0.42 -7.32
C CYS A 29 3.18 1.01 -7.00
N LEU A 30 4.17 1.14 -6.13
CA LEU A 30 4.67 2.42 -5.66
C LEU A 30 6.15 2.58 -5.98
N ARG A 31 6.54 3.76 -6.46
CA ARG A 31 7.93 4.15 -6.64
C ARG A 31 8.23 5.41 -5.83
N LEU A 32 9.24 5.31 -4.98
CA LEU A 32 9.69 6.41 -4.13
C LEU A 32 10.72 7.26 -4.86
N GLU A 33 10.46 8.57 -4.94
CA GLU A 33 11.47 9.58 -5.32
C GLU A 33 12.15 10.15 -4.07
N THR A 34 11.44 10.15 -2.95
CA THR A 34 11.97 10.51 -1.62
C THR A 34 11.62 9.42 -0.60
N GLY A 35 12.39 9.31 0.48
CA GLY A 35 12.17 8.33 1.55
C GLY A 35 11.94 8.97 2.92
N ARG A 36 10.86 9.75 3.08
CA ARG A 36 10.49 10.33 4.39
C ARG A 36 9.84 9.28 5.30
N THR A 37 9.93 9.50 6.62
CA THR A 37 9.28 8.62 7.61
C THR A 37 7.79 8.51 7.33
N HIS A 38 7.29 7.28 7.30
CA HIS A 38 5.88 6.95 7.01
C HIS A 38 5.32 7.51 5.69
N GLN A 39 6.17 7.96 4.76
CA GLN A 39 5.74 8.72 3.58
C GLN A 39 4.58 8.07 2.81
N ILE A 40 4.69 6.78 2.49
CA ILE A 40 3.63 6.05 1.78
C ILE A 40 2.33 6.05 2.56
N ARG A 41 2.40 5.74 3.85
CA ARG A 41 1.26 5.60 4.76
C ARG A 41 0.48 6.91 4.88
N VAL A 42 1.22 8.01 5.08
CA VAL A 42 0.66 9.36 5.18
C VAL A 42 0.03 9.79 3.85
N HIS A 43 0.76 9.71 2.74
CA HIS A 43 0.24 10.12 1.42
C HIS A 43 -1.05 9.38 1.05
N LEU A 44 -1.07 8.06 1.28
CA LEU A 44 -2.24 7.24 0.98
C LEU A 44 -3.43 7.55 1.89
N SER A 45 -3.19 7.78 3.18
CA SER A 45 -4.24 8.20 4.12
C SER A 45 -4.80 9.60 3.80
N GLU A 46 -3.94 10.57 3.48
CA GLU A 46 -4.34 11.92 3.04
C GLU A 46 -5.17 11.87 1.75
N ALA A 47 -4.83 10.94 0.85
CA ALA A 47 -5.59 10.67 -0.37
C ALA A 47 -6.88 9.87 -0.13
N SER A 48 -7.28 9.61 1.12
CA SER A 48 -8.44 8.78 1.49
C SER A 48 -8.37 7.31 1.03
N HIS A 49 -7.16 6.79 0.77
CA HIS A 49 -6.90 5.40 0.39
C HIS A 49 -5.87 4.75 1.34
N PRO A 50 -6.11 4.70 2.66
CA PRO A 50 -5.12 4.19 3.60
C PRO A 50 -4.79 2.71 3.36
N LEU A 51 -3.60 2.28 3.80
CA LEU A 51 -3.19 0.89 3.70
C LEU A 51 -4.03 -0.02 4.61
N VAL A 52 -4.38 -1.20 4.11
CA VAL A 52 -4.96 -2.29 4.89
C VAL A 52 -4.01 -2.67 6.04
N GLY A 53 -4.56 -2.91 7.23
CA GLY A 53 -3.80 -3.22 8.44
C GLY A 53 -2.95 -2.06 9.01
N ASP A 54 -3.11 -0.82 8.52
CA ASP A 54 -2.47 0.35 9.12
C ASP A 54 -3.20 0.81 10.38
N GLN A 55 -2.61 0.50 11.54
CA GLN A 55 -3.19 0.81 12.84
C GLN A 55 -3.18 2.30 13.20
N VAL A 56 -2.34 3.12 12.55
CA VAL A 56 -2.17 4.55 12.85
C VAL A 56 -3.01 5.40 11.91
N TYR A 57 -2.90 5.15 10.60
CA TYR A 57 -3.51 6.01 9.58
C TYR A 57 -4.73 5.40 8.88
N GLY A 58 -5.07 4.13 9.15
CA GLY A 58 -6.10 3.37 8.40
C GLY A 58 -7.42 3.08 9.11
N LYS A 59 -7.48 3.15 10.45
CA LYS A 59 -8.67 2.69 11.21
C LYS A 59 -9.97 3.41 10.86
N LYS A 60 -9.97 4.74 10.81
CA LYS A 60 -11.20 5.55 10.67
C LYS A 60 -11.83 5.46 9.28
N GLY A 61 -11.03 5.32 8.22
CA GLY A 61 -11.52 5.25 6.85
C GLY A 61 -12.16 3.89 6.54
N LEU A 62 -11.50 2.81 7.01
CA LEU A 62 -11.91 1.44 6.76
C LEU A 62 -13.28 1.11 7.37
N GLU A 63 -13.50 1.49 8.64
CA GLU A 63 -14.77 1.21 9.34
C GLU A 63 -15.97 1.90 8.67
N ARG A 64 -15.79 3.12 8.17
CA ARG A 64 -16.85 3.85 7.45
C ARG A 64 -17.16 3.22 6.10
N GLN A 65 -16.12 2.86 5.35
CA GLN A 65 -16.26 2.36 3.99
C GLN A 65 -16.89 0.96 3.94
N TYR A 66 -16.63 0.13 4.96
CA TYR A 66 -17.07 -1.26 5.03
C TYR A 66 -18.06 -1.53 6.16
N ALA A 67 -18.79 -0.50 6.61
CA ALA A 67 -19.80 -0.65 7.66
C ALA A 67 -20.88 -1.65 7.20
N GLY A 68 -21.02 -2.76 7.93
CA GLY A 68 -21.95 -3.84 7.58
C GLY A 68 -21.46 -4.81 6.50
N ASP A 69 -20.25 -4.61 5.96
CA ASP A 69 -19.61 -5.55 5.03
C ASP A 69 -18.82 -6.61 5.83
N GLY A 70 -19.05 -7.89 5.53
CA GLY A 70 -18.33 -9.01 6.13
C GLY A 70 -16.80 -8.96 5.91
N ARG A 71 -16.34 -8.24 4.88
CA ARG A 71 -14.92 -7.99 4.58
C ARG A 71 -14.23 -7.16 5.64
N LEU A 72 -14.97 -6.31 6.38
CA LEU A 72 -14.39 -5.43 7.39
C LEU A 72 -13.58 -6.22 8.42
N VAL A 73 -14.06 -7.40 8.84
CA VAL A 73 -13.35 -8.24 9.81
C VAL A 73 -12.00 -8.69 9.28
N MET A 74 -11.97 -9.17 8.04
CA MET A 74 -10.74 -9.61 7.37
C MET A 74 -9.75 -8.45 7.19
N LEU A 75 -10.21 -7.31 6.65
CA LEU A 75 -9.37 -6.14 6.40
C LEU A 75 -8.85 -5.51 7.70
N ARG A 76 -9.65 -5.50 8.76
CA ARG A 76 -9.28 -4.97 10.08
C ARG A 76 -8.28 -5.86 10.81
N ASN A 77 -8.43 -7.17 10.69
CA ASN A 77 -7.60 -8.14 11.39
C ASN A 77 -6.29 -8.45 10.68
N PHE A 78 -6.03 -7.87 9.49
CA PHE A 78 -4.76 -8.03 8.80
C PHE A 78 -3.61 -7.51 9.69
N PRO A 79 -2.56 -8.30 9.94
CA PRO A 79 -1.70 -8.12 11.12
C PRO A 79 -0.72 -6.94 11.04
N ARG A 80 -0.52 -6.38 9.85
CA ARG A 80 0.46 -5.31 9.59
C ARG A 80 0.03 -4.43 8.43
N GLN A 81 0.76 -3.35 8.17
CA GLN A 81 0.54 -2.55 6.96
C GLN A 81 0.73 -3.44 5.72
N ALA A 82 -0.26 -3.44 4.82
CA ALA A 82 -0.21 -4.13 3.54
C ALA A 82 0.75 -3.42 2.57
N LEU A 83 2.04 -3.47 2.90
CA LEU A 83 3.14 -2.81 2.21
C LEU A 83 4.32 -3.79 2.11
N HIS A 84 4.96 -3.81 0.94
CA HIS A 84 6.10 -4.68 0.68
C HIS A 84 7.12 -3.99 -0.22
N ALA A 85 8.40 -4.03 0.17
CA ALA A 85 9.50 -3.54 -0.64
C ALA A 85 9.93 -4.63 -1.63
N ARG A 86 9.30 -4.65 -2.81
CA ARG A 86 9.52 -5.69 -3.83
C ARG A 86 10.87 -5.59 -4.53
N LEU A 87 11.33 -4.37 -4.80
CA LEU A 87 12.53 -4.10 -5.61
C LEU A 87 13.37 -2.99 -4.96
N LEU A 88 14.68 -3.19 -4.88
CA LEU A 88 15.65 -2.20 -4.45
C LEU A 88 16.79 -2.13 -5.47
N GLY A 89 16.95 -0.97 -6.11
CA GLY A 89 18.04 -0.70 -7.06
C GLY A 89 18.91 0.44 -6.57
N PHE A 90 20.23 0.28 -6.63
CA PHE A 90 21.18 1.36 -6.33
C PHE A 90 22.52 1.16 -7.03
N VAL A 91 23.27 2.26 -7.18
CA VAL A 91 24.66 2.20 -7.66
C VAL A 91 25.55 1.82 -6.49
N HIS A 92 26.29 0.73 -6.63
CA HIS A 92 27.17 0.24 -5.57
C HIS A 92 28.29 1.26 -5.29
N PRO A 93 28.46 1.71 -4.03
CA PRO A 93 29.31 2.86 -3.71
C PRO A 93 30.80 2.64 -3.99
N LYS A 94 31.27 1.39 -4.02
CA LYS A 94 32.68 1.09 -4.29
C LYS A 94 32.96 0.74 -5.76
N SER A 95 32.02 0.08 -6.42
CA SER A 95 32.27 -0.46 -7.78
C SER A 95 31.62 0.35 -8.89
N GLY A 96 30.73 1.30 -8.56
CA GLY A 96 29.99 2.09 -9.55
C GLY A 96 28.98 1.29 -10.38
N LYS A 97 28.84 -0.01 -10.15
CA LYS A 97 27.90 -0.87 -10.89
C LYS A 97 26.50 -0.71 -10.33
N TYR A 98 25.51 -0.65 -11.22
CA TYR A 98 24.11 -0.77 -10.83
C TYR A 98 23.85 -2.18 -10.29
N LEU A 99 23.25 -2.26 -9.10
CA LEU A 99 22.81 -3.49 -8.47
C LEU A 99 21.30 -3.41 -8.24
N GLU A 100 20.63 -4.55 -8.39
CA GLU A 100 19.21 -4.68 -8.17
C GLU A 100 18.90 -5.95 -7.38
N PHE A 101 18.06 -5.81 -6.37
CA PHE A 101 17.64 -6.87 -5.49
C PHE A 101 16.11 -6.94 -5.50
N SER A 102 15.58 -8.15 -5.50
CA SER A 102 14.13 -8.36 -5.48
C SER A 102 13.74 -9.37 -4.39
N ALA A 103 12.63 -9.13 -3.71
CA ALA A 103 12.07 -10.03 -2.71
C ALA A 103 10.66 -10.47 -3.12
N PRO A 104 10.31 -11.77 -3.16
CA PRO A 104 8.98 -12.22 -3.55
C PRO A 104 7.90 -11.63 -2.63
N LEU A 105 6.64 -11.65 -3.08
CA LEU A 105 5.54 -11.17 -2.25
C LEU A 105 5.41 -12.10 -1.02
N PRO A 106 5.34 -11.57 0.21
CA PRO A 106 5.13 -12.38 1.39
C PRO A 106 3.78 -13.12 1.35
N GLY A 107 3.73 -14.33 1.91
CA GLY A 107 2.55 -15.19 1.85
C GLY A 107 1.28 -14.57 2.43
N ASP A 108 1.39 -13.76 3.48
CA ASP A 108 0.24 -13.05 4.05
C ASP A 108 -0.42 -12.07 3.05
N LEU A 109 0.38 -11.40 2.22
CA LEU A 109 -0.12 -10.51 1.16
C LEU A 109 -0.64 -11.29 -0.05
N GLU A 110 -0.02 -12.42 -0.38
CA GLU A 110 -0.54 -13.32 -1.41
C GLU A 110 -1.93 -13.86 -1.03
N GLU A 111 -2.08 -14.35 0.19
CA GLU A 111 -3.37 -14.82 0.73
C GLU A 111 -4.42 -13.72 0.74
N LEU A 112 -4.06 -12.51 1.19
CA LEU A 112 -4.94 -11.34 1.16
C LEU A 112 -5.44 -11.04 -0.26
N LEU A 113 -4.55 -11.01 -1.26
CA LEU A 113 -4.93 -10.78 -2.66
C LEU A 113 -5.84 -11.90 -3.20
N VAL A 114 -5.54 -13.16 -2.88
CA VAL A 114 -6.36 -14.31 -3.30
C VAL A 114 -7.78 -14.19 -2.73
N GLN A 115 -7.91 -13.83 -1.46
CA GLN A 115 -9.22 -13.65 -0.83
C GLN A 115 -9.99 -12.47 -1.44
N LEU A 116 -9.34 -11.32 -1.67
CA LEU A 116 -9.99 -10.15 -2.29
C LEU A 116 -10.46 -10.44 -3.73
N ARG A 117 -9.66 -11.16 -4.52
CA ARG A 117 -10.04 -11.58 -5.89
C ARG A 117 -11.18 -12.58 -5.92
N ARG A 118 -11.33 -13.42 -4.87
CA ARG A 118 -12.48 -14.34 -4.77
C ARG A 118 -13.77 -13.56 -4.61
N LEU A 119 -13.76 -12.55 -3.73
CA LEU A 119 -14.91 -11.70 -3.46
C LEU A 119 -15.40 -10.93 -4.69
N GLU A 120 -14.48 -10.52 -5.57
CA GLU A 120 -14.84 -9.86 -6.84
C GLU A 120 -15.67 -10.77 -7.76
N ARG A 121 -15.29 -12.06 -7.85
CA ARG A 121 -16.00 -13.02 -8.69
C ARG A 121 -17.38 -13.38 -8.16
N ASP A 122 -17.55 -13.35 -6.84
CA ASP A 122 -18.82 -13.64 -6.20
C ASP A 122 -19.82 -12.48 -6.35
N GLU A 123 -19.35 -11.22 -6.43
CA GLU A 123 -20.21 -10.05 -6.71
C GLU A 123 -20.64 -9.93 -8.18
N GLN A 124 -19.93 -10.60 -9.09
CA GLN A 124 -20.21 -10.60 -10.53
C GLN A 124 -21.17 -11.74 -10.96
N ARG A 125 -21.62 -12.58 -10.03
CA ARG A 125 -22.59 -13.66 -10.24
C ARG A 125 -23.98 -13.26 -9.74
#